data_AF-A0A518GBN7-F1
#
_entry.id   AF-A0A518GBN7-F1
#
_cell.length_a   1.000
_cell.length_b   1.000
_cell.length_c   1.000
_cell.angle_alpha   90.00
_cell.angle_beta   90.00
_cell.angle_gamma   90.00
#
_symmetry.space_group_name_H-M   'P 1'
#
loop_
_entity.id
_entity.type
_entity.pdbx_description
1 polymer ?
#
loop_
_entity_poly.entity_id
_entity_poly.type
_entity_poly.pdbx_seq_one_letter_code
_entity_poly.pdbx_strand_id
1 'polypeptide(L)'
;MASSGKRDVTIEKSEVVARAYRKIMDGRKDDLSRDEEAAVKQHEKQKEERLRWQYYETIPQKHWRSMSGRQAKILNEQASRYGIPFGGANVSLPKVVRALHDFLADNKHKLARDDDDLLSGPASPALERYREERALLARLVRLEREGELLPRDLVRLSLAKTAALIRAAGETLQKQFGDTAAELLYDAIEDAESEIERFFTQRHSAEAPVDVVD
;
A
#
# COMPACT_ATOMS: atom_id res chain seq x y z
N MET A 1 16.90 -47.29 16.16
CA MET A 1 17.69 -48.24 15.34
C MET A 1 17.15 -48.33 13.89
N ALA A 2 17.05 -47.21 13.16
CA ALA A 2 16.49 -47.17 11.78
C ALA A 2 17.44 -46.50 10.74
N SER A 3 18.75 -46.43 11.04
CA SER A 3 19.73 -45.68 10.24
C SER A 3 20.56 -46.56 9.27
N SER A 4 20.53 -47.89 9.39
CA SER A 4 21.36 -48.78 8.56
C SER A 4 20.82 -48.91 7.12
N GLY A 5 19.52 -49.22 6.95
CA GLY A 5 18.96 -49.48 5.62
C GLY A 5 18.87 -48.26 4.68
N LYS A 6 18.88 -47.01 5.19
CA LYS A 6 18.90 -45.81 4.34
C LYS A 6 20.27 -45.57 3.69
N ARG A 7 21.36 -46.03 4.31
CA ARG A 7 22.72 -45.85 3.80
C ARG A 7 22.98 -46.79 2.64
N ASP A 8 22.59 -48.05 2.76
CA ASP A 8 22.82 -49.08 1.72
C ASP A 8 22.12 -48.71 0.39
N VAL A 9 20.87 -48.24 0.45
CA VAL A 9 20.11 -47.81 -0.74
C VAL A 9 20.72 -46.57 -1.42
N THR A 10 21.41 -45.71 -0.67
CA THR A 10 22.06 -44.51 -1.23
C THR A 10 23.37 -44.88 -1.93
N ILE A 11 24.09 -45.88 -1.40
CA ILE A 11 25.34 -46.40 -1.98
C ILE A 11 25.04 -47.10 -3.32
N GLU A 12 24.03 -47.98 -3.37
CA GLU A 12 23.65 -48.67 -4.61
C GLU A 12 23.24 -47.70 -5.73
N LYS A 13 22.47 -46.65 -5.40
CA LYS A 13 22.08 -45.62 -6.38
C LYS A 13 23.28 -44.82 -6.89
N SER A 14 24.25 -44.53 -6.02
CA SER A 14 25.49 -43.85 -6.40
C SER A 14 26.32 -44.69 -7.39
N GLU A 15 26.34 -46.01 -7.23
CA GLU A 15 27.07 -46.92 -8.12
C GLU A 15 26.42 -47.06 -9.50
N VAL A 16 25.09 -47.11 -9.56
CA VAL A 16 24.34 -47.10 -10.84
C VAL A 16 24.61 -45.80 -11.60
N VAL A 17 24.56 -44.65 -10.92
CA VAL A 17 24.85 -43.33 -11.51
C VAL A 17 26.31 -43.25 -12.01
N ALA A 18 27.28 -43.75 -11.23
CA ALA A 18 28.69 -43.74 -11.62
C ALA A 18 29.01 -44.64 -12.82
N ARG A 19 28.29 -45.76 -12.97
CA ARG A 19 28.38 -46.63 -14.16
C ARG A 19 27.77 -45.95 -15.39
N ALA A 20 26.59 -45.35 -15.23
CA ALA A 20 25.92 -44.61 -16.29
C ALA A 20 26.78 -43.43 -16.79
N TYR A 21 27.39 -42.65 -15.90
CA TYR A 21 28.29 -41.55 -16.30
C TYR A 21 29.55 -42.04 -17.02
N ARG A 22 30.13 -43.19 -16.64
CA ARG A 22 31.26 -43.79 -17.36
C ARG A 22 30.88 -44.14 -18.80
N LYS A 23 29.72 -44.77 -19.01
CA LYS A 23 29.21 -45.06 -20.37
C LYS A 23 29.01 -43.78 -21.20
N ILE A 24 28.47 -42.71 -20.59
CA ILE A 24 28.29 -41.41 -21.25
C ILE A 24 29.65 -40.82 -21.67
N MET A 25 30.65 -40.85 -20.80
CA MET A 25 32.00 -40.33 -21.09
C MET A 25 32.74 -41.13 -22.16
N ASP A 26 32.49 -42.44 -22.24
CA ASP A 26 33.04 -43.33 -23.27
C ASP A 26 32.32 -43.19 -24.64
N GLY A 27 31.35 -42.28 -24.78
CA GLY A 27 30.56 -42.10 -26.00
C GLY A 27 29.48 -43.16 -26.24
N ARG A 28 29.26 -44.08 -25.29
CA ARG A 28 28.25 -45.15 -25.34
C ARG A 28 26.92 -44.70 -24.75
N LYS A 29 26.41 -43.57 -25.23
CA LYS A 29 25.15 -42.99 -24.74
C LYS A 29 23.92 -43.83 -25.14
N ASP A 30 24.00 -44.55 -26.25
CA ASP A 30 22.89 -45.39 -26.73
C ASP A 30 22.80 -46.74 -25.99
N ASP A 31 23.81 -47.08 -25.18
CA ASP A 31 23.90 -48.31 -24.38
C ASP A 31 23.39 -48.16 -22.93
N LEU A 32 22.73 -47.04 -22.61
CA LEU A 32 22.14 -46.85 -21.28
C LEU A 32 20.84 -47.65 -21.13
N SER A 33 20.75 -48.40 -20.03
CA SER A 33 19.48 -49.02 -19.63
C SER A 33 18.48 -47.94 -19.19
N ARG A 34 17.18 -48.21 -19.31
CA ARG A 34 16.10 -47.32 -18.82
C ARG A 34 16.29 -46.93 -17.36
N ASP A 35 16.77 -47.86 -16.53
CA ASP A 35 17.04 -47.61 -15.11
C ASP A 35 18.25 -46.68 -14.91
N GLU A 36 19.27 -46.80 -15.77
CA GLU A 36 20.45 -45.94 -15.76
C GLU A 36 20.10 -44.51 -16.22
N GLU A 37 19.29 -44.36 -17.27
CA GLU A 37 18.80 -43.06 -17.74
C GLU A 37 17.98 -42.35 -16.66
N ALA A 38 17.03 -43.06 -16.04
CA ALA A 38 16.21 -42.52 -14.96
C ALA A 38 17.05 -42.11 -13.76
N ALA A 39 18.05 -42.92 -13.39
CA ALA A 39 18.97 -42.61 -12.29
C ALA A 39 19.83 -41.37 -12.59
N VAL A 40 20.37 -41.24 -13.80
CA VAL A 40 21.13 -40.05 -14.23
C VAL A 40 20.26 -38.81 -14.19
N LYS A 41 19.04 -38.85 -14.75
CA LYS A 41 18.11 -37.72 -14.74
C LYS A 41 17.74 -37.27 -13.31
N GLN A 42 17.48 -38.22 -12.41
CA GLN A 42 17.21 -37.91 -11.01
C GLN A 42 18.43 -37.29 -10.33
N HIS A 43 19.62 -37.84 -10.56
CA HIS A 43 20.86 -37.31 -10.00
C HIS A 43 21.18 -35.91 -10.52
N GLU A 44 20.98 -35.63 -11.81
CA GLU A 44 21.14 -34.30 -12.39
C GLU A 44 20.19 -33.29 -11.78
N LYS A 45 18.91 -33.65 -11.62
CA LYS A 45 17.92 -32.81 -10.94
C LYS A 45 18.33 -32.50 -9.49
N GLN A 46 18.79 -33.50 -8.74
CA GLN A 46 19.27 -33.31 -7.37
C GLN A 46 20.54 -32.45 -7.30
N LYS A 47 21.47 -32.65 -8.25
CA LYS A 47 22.68 -31.85 -8.37
C LYS A 47 22.35 -30.40 -8.67
N GLU A 48 21.43 -30.15 -9.60
CA GLU A 48 20.95 -28.80 -9.93
C GLU A 48 20.27 -28.15 -8.73
N GLU A 49 19.37 -28.87 -8.05
CA GLU A 49 18.71 -28.37 -6.84
C GLU A 49 19.72 -28.01 -5.75
N ARG A 50 20.73 -28.86 -5.51
CA ARG A 50 21.81 -28.57 -4.56
C ARG A 50 22.61 -27.33 -4.98
N LEU A 51 22.93 -27.17 -6.26
CA LEU A 51 23.63 -25.99 -6.78
C LEU A 51 22.77 -24.72 -6.62
N ARG A 52 21.46 -24.79 -6.85
CA ARG A 52 20.53 -23.68 -6.59
C ARG A 52 20.52 -23.28 -5.12
N TRP A 53 20.47 -24.26 -4.21
CA TRP A 53 20.54 -23.98 -2.77
C TRP A 53 21.87 -23.33 -2.36
N GLN A 54 23.00 -23.83 -2.89
CA GLN A 54 24.30 -23.18 -2.68
C GLN A 54 24.29 -21.73 -3.17
N TYR A 55 23.71 -21.47 -4.35
CA TYR A 55 23.58 -20.11 -4.87
C TYR A 55 22.73 -19.22 -3.95
N TYR A 56 21.60 -19.72 -3.43
CA TYR A 56 20.76 -18.98 -2.50
C TYR A 56 21.44 -18.72 -1.14
N GLU A 57 22.38 -19.57 -0.73
CA GLU A 57 23.15 -19.36 0.49
C GLU A 57 24.24 -18.29 0.35
N THR A 58 24.73 -18.04 -0.87
CA THR A 58 25.89 -17.17 -1.11
C THR A 58 25.61 -16.11 -2.18
N ILE A 59 24.49 -15.38 -2.05
CA ILE A 59 24.15 -14.32 -3.00
C ILE A 59 25.10 -13.13 -2.79
N PRO A 60 25.88 -12.69 -3.80
CA PRO A 60 26.75 -11.53 -3.64
C PRO A 60 25.98 -10.26 -3.34
N GLN A 61 26.52 -9.38 -2.50
CA GLN A 61 25.84 -8.15 -2.08
C GLN A 61 25.47 -7.23 -3.25
N LYS A 62 26.24 -7.27 -4.34
CA LYS A 62 25.92 -6.56 -5.59
C LYS A 62 24.57 -7.00 -6.17
N HIS A 63 24.32 -8.30 -6.23
CA HIS A 63 23.06 -8.85 -6.76
C HIS A 63 21.91 -8.56 -5.80
N TRP A 64 22.15 -8.71 -4.49
CA TRP A 64 21.16 -8.38 -3.46
C TRP A 64 20.71 -6.92 -3.55
N ARG A 65 21.64 -5.98 -3.72
CA ARG A 65 21.33 -4.56 -3.95
C ARG A 65 20.45 -4.36 -5.17
N SER A 66 20.78 -5.01 -6.29
CA SER A 66 19.99 -4.93 -7.52
C SER A 66 18.57 -5.46 -7.32
N MET A 67 18.41 -6.58 -6.60
CA MET A 67 17.09 -7.17 -6.33
C MET A 67 16.26 -6.32 -5.35
N SER A 68 16.91 -5.76 -4.32
CA SER A 68 16.22 -4.96 -3.30
C SER A 68 15.78 -3.57 -3.78
N GLY A 69 16.43 -3.03 -4.83
CA GLY A 69 16.22 -1.65 -5.27
C GLY A 69 16.70 -0.58 -4.27
N ARG A 70 17.49 -0.95 -3.26
CA ARG A 70 17.97 -0.05 -2.20
C ARG A 70 19.47 0.19 -2.29
N GLN A 71 19.91 1.34 -1.75
CA GLN A 71 21.33 1.68 -1.63
C GLN A 71 22.00 0.83 -0.54
N ALA A 72 23.30 0.53 -0.71
CA ALA A 72 24.07 -0.31 0.23
C ALA A 72 24.04 0.23 1.68
N LYS A 73 24.15 1.55 1.84
CA LYS A 73 24.14 2.19 3.15
C LYS A 73 22.82 1.91 3.89
N ILE A 74 21.70 2.07 3.21
CA ILE A 74 20.35 1.82 3.77
C ILE A 74 20.21 0.35 4.16
N LEU A 75 20.68 -0.58 3.32
CA LEU A 75 20.63 -2.00 3.65
C LEU A 75 21.47 -2.34 4.88
N ASN A 76 22.70 -1.82 4.98
CA ASN A 76 23.53 -2.09 6.14
C ASN A 76 22.93 -1.51 7.43
N GLU A 77 22.32 -0.33 7.35
CA GLU A 77 21.60 0.28 8.47
C GLU A 77 20.39 -0.57 8.88
N GLN A 78 19.59 -1.04 7.93
CA GLN A 78 18.45 -1.91 8.19
C GLN A 78 18.87 -3.27 8.78
N ALA A 79 19.94 -3.86 8.24
CA ALA A 79 20.50 -5.10 8.77
C ALA A 79 20.91 -4.95 10.24
N SER A 80 21.57 -3.84 10.60
CA SER A 80 21.96 -3.52 11.97
C SER A 80 20.73 -3.25 12.86
N ARG A 81 19.79 -2.43 12.39
CA ARG A 81 18.63 -1.98 13.14
C ARG A 81 17.64 -3.10 13.45
N TYR A 82 17.41 -3.99 12.49
CA TYR A 82 16.41 -5.06 12.60
C TYR A 82 17.04 -6.44 12.85
N GLY A 83 18.37 -6.54 12.95
CA GLY A 83 19.06 -7.82 13.16
C GLY A 83 18.94 -8.80 11.99
N ILE A 84 18.65 -8.31 10.78
CA ILE A 84 18.45 -9.19 9.61
C ILE A 84 19.80 -9.43 8.90
N PRO A 85 20.18 -10.69 8.62
CA PRO A 85 21.54 -11.05 8.19
C PRO A 85 21.79 -10.82 6.68
N PHE A 86 21.62 -9.59 6.18
CA PHE A 86 21.93 -9.20 4.80
C PHE A 86 22.94 -8.04 4.66
N GLY A 87 23.61 -7.64 5.73
CA GLY A 87 24.65 -6.59 5.69
C GLY A 87 26.04 -7.08 5.25
N GLY A 88 26.24 -8.40 5.08
CA GLY A 88 27.52 -9.00 4.72
C GLY A 88 27.86 -8.89 3.22
N ALA A 89 29.08 -9.30 2.85
CA ALA A 89 29.51 -9.36 1.45
C ALA A 89 28.73 -10.42 0.64
N ASN A 90 28.33 -11.51 1.29
CA ASN A 90 27.45 -12.54 0.76
C ASN A 90 26.23 -12.67 1.68
N VAL A 91 25.04 -12.76 1.08
CA VAL A 91 23.75 -12.85 1.76
C VAL A 91 23.19 -14.25 1.59
N SER A 92 22.79 -14.86 2.70
CA SER A 92 22.10 -16.14 2.71
C SER A 92 20.60 -15.91 2.73
N LEU A 93 19.94 -16.13 1.59
CA LEU A 93 18.50 -15.95 1.45
C LEU A 93 17.69 -16.76 2.48
N PRO A 94 18.00 -18.04 2.77
CA PRO A 94 17.25 -18.79 3.78
C PRO A 94 17.33 -18.16 5.17
N LYS A 95 18.50 -17.62 5.56
CA LYS A 95 18.67 -16.93 6.84
C LYS A 95 17.90 -15.62 6.90
N VAL A 96 17.89 -14.86 5.80
CA VAL A 96 17.12 -13.61 5.70
C VAL A 96 15.62 -13.88 5.80
N VAL A 97 15.11 -14.87 5.06
CA VAL A 97 13.69 -15.25 5.08
C VAL A 97 13.28 -15.71 6.48
N ARG A 98 14.11 -16.54 7.13
CA ARG A 98 13.88 -16.95 8.51
C ARG A 98 13.82 -15.77 9.47
N ALA A 99 14.82 -14.89 9.44
CA ALA A 99 14.87 -13.70 10.29
C ALA A 99 13.68 -12.76 10.03
N LEU A 100 13.21 -12.65 8.78
CA LEU A 100 12.01 -11.89 8.45
C LEU A 100 10.75 -12.51 9.06
N HIS A 101 10.58 -13.83 8.97
CA HIS A 101 9.44 -14.52 9.60
C HIS A 101 9.48 -14.41 11.12
N ASP A 102 10.65 -14.56 11.73
CA ASP A 102 10.83 -14.39 13.17
C ASP A 102 10.47 -12.94 13.56
N PHE A 103 10.95 -11.95 12.81
CA PHE A 103 10.59 -10.54 13.01
C PHE A 103 9.07 -10.30 12.92
N LEU A 104 8.40 -10.86 11.92
CA LEU A 104 6.94 -10.72 11.75
C LEU A 104 6.19 -11.41 12.90
N ALA A 105 6.65 -12.58 13.36
CA ALA A 105 6.06 -13.28 14.47
C ALA A 105 6.19 -12.50 15.79
N ASP A 106 7.37 -11.93 16.05
CA ASP A 106 7.66 -11.12 17.24
C ASP A 106 6.88 -9.80 17.24
N ASN A 107 6.64 -9.22 16.07
CA ASN A 107 5.96 -7.94 15.92
C ASN A 107 4.48 -8.07 15.52
N LYS A 108 3.91 -9.28 15.51
CA LYS A 108 2.53 -9.52 15.05
C LYS A 108 1.50 -8.62 15.73
N HIS A 109 1.66 -8.35 17.03
CA HIS A 109 0.74 -7.51 17.78
C HIS A 109 0.88 -6.02 17.46
N LYS A 110 2.07 -5.58 17.07
CA LYS A 110 2.31 -4.19 16.64
C LYS A 110 1.84 -3.97 15.21
N LEU A 111 2.06 -4.95 14.34
CA LEU A 111 1.68 -4.90 12.93
C LEU A 111 0.17 -5.14 12.71
N ALA A 112 -0.49 -5.89 13.60
CA ALA A 112 -1.93 -6.12 13.55
C ALA A 112 -2.76 -5.05 14.27
N ARG A 113 -2.10 -4.09 14.96
CA ARG A 113 -2.77 -2.86 15.38
C ARG A 113 -2.88 -1.98 14.15
N ASP A 114 -4.08 -1.87 13.59
CA ASP A 114 -4.39 -0.81 12.64
C ASP A 114 -4.00 0.54 13.27
N ASP A 115 -2.97 1.17 12.70
CA ASP A 115 -2.51 2.57 12.76
C ASP A 115 -3.16 3.57 13.75
N ASP A 116 -3.27 3.28 15.05
CA ASP A 116 -3.53 4.32 16.04
C ASP A 116 -2.98 4.03 17.44
N ASP A 117 -1.68 3.71 17.52
CA ASP A 117 -0.95 3.64 18.79
C ASP A 117 -0.95 5.00 19.53
N LEU A 118 -1.14 6.10 18.78
CA LEU A 118 -1.40 7.47 19.28
C LEU A 118 -2.75 7.63 20.00
N LEU A 119 -3.71 6.72 19.78
CA LEU A 119 -4.99 6.69 20.50
C LEU A 119 -4.94 5.85 21.78
N SER A 120 -3.87 5.09 22.02
CA SER A 120 -3.78 4.15 23.15
C SER A 120 -2.93 4.65 24.33
N GLY A 121 -2.35 5.85 24.24
CA GLY A 121 -1.59 6.47 25.34
C GLY A 121 -2.46 7.05 26.46
N PRO A 122 -1.91 7.26 27.67
CA PRO A 122 -2.60 7.91 28.78
C PRO A 122 -3.09 9.31 28.36
N ALA A 123 -4.31 9.67 28.80
CA ALA A 123 -4.97 10.92 28.45
C ALA A 123 -4.10 12.13 28.80
N SER A 124 -3.45 12.69 27.79
CA SER A 124 -2.78 13.99 27.87
C SER A 124 -3.70 15.01 27.20
N PRO A 125 -3.85 16.23 27.75
CA PRO A 125 -4.68 17.28 27.14
C PRO A 125 -4.31 17.61 25.68
N ALA A 126 -3.05 17.36 25.28
CA ALA A 126 -2.63 17.51 23.89
C ALA A 126 -3.13 16.37 22.98
N LEU A 127 -3.23 15.14 23.50
CA LEU A 127 -3.77 14.00 22.78
C LEU A 127 -5.29 14.10 22.61
N GLU A 128 -6.01 14.67 23.58
CA GLU A 128 -7.46 14.90 23.47
C GLU A 128 -7.78 15.90 22.36
N ARG A 129 -7.10 17.05 22.31
CA ARG A 129 -7.27 18.00 21.20
C ARG A 129 -6.94 17.37 19.84
N TYR A 130 -5.91 16.55 19.77
CA TYR A 130 -5.56 15.84 18.53
C TYR A 130 -6.66 14.86 18.10
N ARG A 131 -7.30 14.18 19.06
CA ARG A 131 -8.43 13.27 18.81
C ARG A 131 -9.66 14.03 18.32
N GLU A 132 -9.97 15.16 18.93
CA GLU A 132 -11.08 16.04 18.52
C GLU A 132 -10.87 16.55 17.09
N GLU A 133 -9.68 17.07 16.79
CA GLU A 133 -9.34 17.55 15.43
C GLU A 133 -9.41 16.44 14.39
N ARG A 134 -8.91 15.22 14.69
CA ARG A 134 -9.08 14.08 13.77
C ARG A 134 -10.54 13.67 13.60
N ALA A 135 -11.33 13.68 14.68
CA ALA A 135 -12.76 13.37 14.60
C ALA A 135 -13.51 14.38 13.73
N LEU A 136 -13.17 15.67 13.86
CA LEU A 136 -13.70 16.74 13.01
C LEU A 136 -13.31 16.54 11.54
N LEU A 137 -12.05 16.22 11.25
CA LEU A 137 -11.60 15.92 9.89
C LEU A 137 -12.30 14.69 9.30
N ALA A 138 -12.43 13.61 10.08
CA ALA A 138 -13.14 12.41 9.65
C ALA A 138 -14.62 12.70 9.36
N ARG A 139 -15.25 13.56 10.18
CA ARG A 139 -16.62 14.04 9.94
C ARG A 139 -16.71 14.83 8.63
N LEU A 140 -15.81 15.77 8.38
CA LEU A 140 -15.80 16.55 7.13
C LEU A 140 -15.63 15.65 5.90
N VAL A 141 -14.71 14.68 5.95
CA VAL A 141 -14.51 13.71 4.85
C VAL A 141 -15.76 12.85 4.62
N ARG A 142 -16.46 12.46 5.69
CA ARG A 142 -17.73 11.74 5.57
C ARG A 142 -18.79 12.61 4.88
N LEU A 143 -18.98 13.85 5.34
CA LEU A 143 -19.95 14.79 4.78
C LEU A 143 -19.65 15.14 3.31
N GLU A 144 -18.37 15.21 2.94
CA GLU A 144 -17.94 15.37 1.55
C GLU A 144 -18.36 14.16 0.69
N ARG A 145 -18.16 12.93 1.18
CA ARG A 145 -18.55 11.70 0.47
C ARG A 145 -20.05 11.52 0.37
N GLU A 146 -20.79 11.95 1.40
CA GLU A 146 -22.26 11.94 1.42
C GLU A 146 -22.83 13.06 0.53
N GLY A 147 -21.99 13.98 0.03
CA GLY A 147 -22.41 15.08 -0.85
C GLY A 147 -23.12 16.22 -0.11
N GLU A 148 -22.98 16.28 1.22
CA GLU A 148 -23.57 17.33 2.05
C GLU A 148 -22.76 18.64 2.01
N LEU A 149 -21.48 18.57 1.61
CA LEU A 149 -20.61 19.74 1.45
C LEU A 149 -20.51 20.19 -0.01
N LEU A 150 -20.63 21.49 -0.23
CA LEU A 150 -20.40 22.10 -1.53
C LEU A 150 -18.95 22.61 -1.67
N PRO A 151 -18.23 22.25 -2.75
CA PRO A 151 -16.89 22.74 -3.01
C PRO A 151 -16.91 24.25 -3.30
N ARG A 152 -16.31 25.02 -2.39
CA ARG A 152 -16.34 26.50 -2.37
C ARG A 152 -15.91 27.13 -3.70
N ASP A 153 -14.86 26.61 -4.34
CA ASP A 153 -14.34 27.17 -5.59
C ASP A 153 -15.31 26.98 -6.76
N LEU A 154 -15.99 25.83 -6.82
CA LEU A 154 -16.99 25.57 -7.85
C LEU A 154 -18.22 26.45 -7.64
N VAL A 155 -18.69 26.61 -6.39
CA VAL A 155 -19.80 27.52 -6.05
C VAL A 155 -19.46 28.95 -6.43
N ARG A 156 -18.26 29.43 -6.10
CA ARG A 156 -17.80 30.77 -6.46
C ARG A 156 -17.79 30.97 -7.98
N LEU A 157 -17.27 30.01 -8.73
CA LEU A 157 -17.22 30.07 -10.19
C LEU A 157 -18.62 30.05 -10.81
N SER A 158 -19.53 29.22 -10.31
CA SER A 158 -20.90 29.15 -10.83
C SER A 158 -21.65 30.45 -10.55
N LEU A 159 -21.56 31.00 -9.34
CA LEU A 159 -22.21 32.26 -8.98
C LEU A 159 -21.68 33.43 -9.79
N ALA A 160 -20.36 33.49 -10.04
CA ALA A 160 -19.77 34.52 -10.89
C ALA A 160 -20.31 34.48 -12.33
N LYS A 161 -20.49 33.27 -12.90
CA LYS A 161 -21.10 33.10 -14.23
C LYS A 161 -22.56 33.51 -14.24
N THR A 162 -23.34 33.10 -13.24
CA THR A 162 -24.74 33.49 -13.09
C THR A 162 -24.89 35.01 -13.00
N ALA A 163 -24.07 35.67 -12.18
CA ALA A 163 -24.08 37.13 -12.06
C ALA A 163 -23.77 37.84 -13.38
N ALA A 164 -22.83 37.32 -14.18
CA ALA A 164 -22.52 37.87 -15.50
C ALA A 164 -23.70 37.75 -16.47
N LEU A 165 -24.42 36.62 -16.46
CA LEU A 165 -25.61 36.41 -17.29
C LEU A 165 -26.76 37.35 -16.89
N ILE A 166 -27.01 37.49 -15.59
CA ILE A 166 -28.05 38.39 -15.05
C ILE A 166 -27.74 39.84 -15.45
N ARG A 167 -26.49 40.28 -15.30
CA ARG A 167 -26.08 41.63 -15.72
C ARG A 167 -26.33 41.88 -17.20
N ALA A 168 -25.91 40.94 -18.06
CA ALA A 168 -26.13 41.05 -19.50
C ALA A 168 -27.63 41.07 -19.87
N ALA A 169 -28.47 40.33 -19.15
CA ALA A 169 -29.92 40.38 -19.31
C ALA A 169 -30.49 41.75 -18.90
N GLY A 170 -30.05 42.32 -17.78
CA GLY A 170 -30.43 43.65 -17.33
C GLY A 170 -30.06 44.75 -18.34
N GLU A 171 -28.83 44.73 -18.85
CA GLU A 171 -28.39 45.65 -19.91
C GLU A 171 -29.25 45.52 -21.18
N THR A 172 -29.63 44.28 -21.54
CA THR A 172 -30.49 44.02 -22.70
C THR A 172 -31.91 44.56 -22.49
N LEU A 173 -32.49 44.33 -21.31
CA LEU A 173 -33.82 44.83 -20.95
C LEU A 173 -33.84 46.36 -20.94
N GLN A 174 -32.85 46.99 -20.32
CA GLN A 174 -32.72 48.45 -20.29
C GLN A 174 -32.68 49.03 -21.70
N LYS A 175 -31.88 48.42 -22.59
CA LYS A 175 -31.74 48.88 -23.98
C LYS A 175 -33.03 48.72 -24.79
N GLN A 176 -33.79 47.65 -24.57
CA GLN A 176 -34.98 47.34 -25.37
C GLN A 176 -36.26 47.99 -24.84
N PHE A 177 -36.38 48.14 -23.52
CA PHE A 177 -37.64 48.50 -22.85
C PHE A 177 -37.50 49.71 -21.91
N GLY A 178 -36.31 50.29 -21.78
CA GLY A 178 -36.04 51.44 -20.92
C GLY A 178 -35.74 51.09 -19.46
N ASP A 179 -35.50 52.12 -18.65
CA ASP A 179 -35.00 51.98 -17.28
C ASP A 179 -35.97 51.24 -16.35
N THR A 180 -37.29 51.46 -16.49
CA THR A 180 -38.31 50.79 -15.66
C THR A 180 -38.28 49.27 -15.78
N ALA A 181 -37.91 48.73 -16.95
CA ALA A 181 -37.78 47.28 -17.13
C ALA A 181 -36.53 46.71 -16.44
N ALA A 182 -35.45 47.50 -16.33
CA ALA A 182 -34.25 47.13 -15.62
C ALA A 182 -34.44 47.22 -14.10
N GLU A 183 -35.14 48.25 -13.61
CA GLU A 183 -35.53 48.40 -12.20
C GLU A 183 -36.30 47.18 -11.70
N LEU A 184 -37.29 46.70 -12.46
CA LEU A 184 -38.05 45.50 -12.09
C LEU A 184 -37.18 44.24 -11.93
N LEU A 185 -36.11 44.12 -12.73
CA LEU A 185 -35.16 43.01 -12.58
C LEU A 185 -34.32 43.16 -11.31
N TYR A 186 -33.88 44.38 -10.97
CA TYR A 186 -33.13 44.63 -9.75
C TYR A 186 -33.97 44.35 -8.50
N ASP A 187 -35.21 44.83 -8.47
CA ASP A 187 -36.16 44.55 -7.38
C ASP A 187 -36.33 43.03 -7.20
N ALA A 188 -36.50 42.28 -8.29
CA ALA A 188 -36.62 40.82 -8.23
C ALA A 188 -35.35 40.10 -7.74
N ILE A 189 -34.16 40.67 -7.99
CA ILE A 189 -32.89 40.12 -7.47
C ILE A 189 -32.77 40.39 -5.98
N GLU A 190 -33.14 41.59 -5.51
CA GLU A 190 -33.15 41.94 -4.09
C GLU A 190 -34.16 41.08 -3.29
N ASP A 191 -35.34 40.85 -3.86
CA ASP A 191 -36.34 39.93 -3.29
C ASP A 191 -35.78 38.49 -3.19
N ALA A 192 -35.08 38.03 -4.23
CA ALA A 192 -34.45 36.71 -4.23
C ALA A 192 -33.31 36.62 -3.20
N GLU A 193 -32.49 37.65 -3.05
CA GLU A 193 -31.44 37.73 -2.02
C GLU A 193 -32.04 37.65 -0.61
N SER A 194 -33.10 38.43 -0.36
CA SER A 194 -33.81 38.45 0.91
C SER A 194 -34.40 37.09 1.27
N GLU A 195 -35.00 36.39 0.30
CA GLU A 195 -35.58 35.06 0.52
C GLU A 195 -34.49 33.99 0.75
N ILE A 196 -33.36 34.08 0.05
CA ILE A 196 -32.18 33.23 0.29
C ILE A 196 -31.66 33.45 1.71
N GLU A 197 -31.43 34.70 2.12
CA GLU A 197 -30.94 35.04 3.45
C GLU A 197 -31.89 34.52 4.54
N ARG A 198 -33.20 34.72 4.36
CA ARG A 198 -34.23 34.21 5.26
C ARG A 198 -34.17 32.68 5.39
N PHE A 199 -34.07 31.96 4.27
CA PHE A 199 -34.03 30.51 4.26
C PHE A 199 -32.79 29.96 4.99
N PHE A 200 -31.61 30.54 4.75
CA PHE A 200 -30.37 30.08 5.38
C PHE A 200 -30.26 30.51 6.86
N THR A 201 -30.77 31.68 7.23
CA THR A 201 -30.76 32.16 8.62
C THR A 201 -31.72 31.37 9.52
N GLN A 202 -32.91 31.02 9.01
CA GLN A 202 -33.87 30.20 9.76
C GLN A 202 -33.35 28.78 10.01
N ARG A 203 -32.66 28.18 9.02
CA ARG A 203 -32.07 26.84 9.17
C ARG A 203 -30.96 26.81 10.22
N HIS A 204 -30.13 27.87 10.29
CA HIS A 204 -29.09 27.99 11.31
C HIS A 204 -29.64 28.12 12.73
N SER A 205 -30.83 28.70 12.90
CA SER A 205 -31.48 28.85 14.20
C SER A 205 -32.17 27.57 14.68
N ALA A 206 -32.57 26.68 13.76
CA ALA A 206 -33.22 25.40 14.08
C ALA A 206 -32.24 24.28 14.45
N GLU A 207 -30.96 24.39 14.06
CA GLU A 207 -29.88 23.43 14.34
C GLU A 207 -28.91 23.93 15.42
N ALA A 208 -29.31 24.89 16.26
CA ALA A 208 -28.49 25.28 17.40
C ALA A 208 -28.13 24.04 18.24
N PRO A 209 -26.85 23.84 18.59
CA PRO A 209 -26.40 22.65 19.30
C PRO A 209 -27.14 22.60 20.64
N VAL A 210 -27.78 21.46 20.93
CA VAL A 210 -28.19 21.14 22.29
C VAL A 210 -26.94 21.23 23.13
N ASP A 211 -26.84 22.27 23.96
CA ASP A 211 -25.74 22.43 24.91
C ASP A 211 -25.58 21.10 25.64
N VAL A 212 -24.41 20.48 25.45
CA VAL A 212 -24.00 19.32 26.23
C VAL A 212 -23.77 19.87 27.63
N VAL A 213 -24.82 19.82 28.45
CA VAL A 213 -24.76 20.12 29.88
C VAL A 213 -23.81 19.10 30.50
N ASP A 214 -22.73 19.61 31.10
CA ASP A 214 -21.71 18.88 31.86
C ASP A 214 -22.31 17.92 32.92
#